data_AF-A0A3S4HQK9-F1
#
_entry.id   AF-A0A3S4HQK9-F1
#
_cell.length_a   1.000
_cell.length_b   1.000
_cell.length_c   1.000
_cell.angle_alpha   90.00
_cell.angle_beta   90.00
_cell.angle_gamma   90.00
#
_symmetry.space_group_name_H-M   'P 1'
#
loop_
_entity.id
_entity.type
_entity.pdbx_description
1 polymer ?
#
loop_
_entity_poly.entity_id
_entity_poly.type
_entity_poly.pdbx_seq_one_letter_code
_entity_poly.pdbx_strand_id
1 'polypeptide(L)'
;MLREFEQLLDGRALDLVISDMAPNMSGMSAIDQARSFLLCELALEFARDHLKPGGHFLVKVFQGSDFQPYLKAMRELFDEVVTRKPRHRATVPVKSICWQGSALT
;
A
#
# COMPACT_ATOMS: atom_id res chain seq x y z
N MET A 1 13.72 11.95 -0.56
CA MET A 1 13.19 10.59 -0.30
C MET A 1 12.68 9.91 -1.56
N LEU A 2 11.48 10.20 -2.12
CA LEU A 2 10.99 9.45 -3.31
C LEU A 2 11.95 9.54 -4.52
N ARG A 3 12.45 10.74 -4.82
CA ARG A 3 13.45 10.98 -5.89
C ARG A 3 14.78 10.23 -5.71
N GLU A 4 15.17 9.95 -4.46
CA GLU A 4 16.40 9.19 -4.20
C GLU A 4 16.20 7.72 -4.53
N PHE A 5 15.00 7.18 -4.25
CA PHE A 5 14.63 5.83 -4.70
C PHE A 5 14.58 5.73 -6.22
N GLU A 6 13.96 6.69 -6.90
CA GLU A 6 13.91 6.74 -8.37
C GLU A 6 15.31 6.73 -9.00
N GLN A 7 16.25 7.49 -8.42
CA GLN A 7 17.65 7.49 -8.86
C GLN A 7 18.35 6.14 -8.65
N LEU A 8 18.07 5.44 -7.54
CA LEU A 8 18.63 4.10 -7.28
C LEU A 8 18.05 3.03 -8.22
N LEU A 9 16.82 3.22 -8.69
CA LEU A 9 16.20 2.30 -9.65
C LEU A 9 16.85 2.40 -11.02
N ASP A 10 17.36 3.57 -11.42
CA ASP A 10 18.02 3.81 -12.71
C ASP A 10 17.15 3.31 -13.89
N GLY A 11 15.86 3.65 -13.84
CA GLY A 11 14.87 3.23 -14.84
C GLY A 11 14.47 1.75 -14.81
N ARG A 12 14.97 0.96 -13.86
CA ARG A 12 14.56 -0.44 -13.70
C ARG A 12 13.17 -0.52 -13.09
N ALA A 13 12.28 -1.19 -13.80
CA ALA A 13 10.97 -1.53 -13.27
C ALA A 13 11.10 -2.61 -12.15
N LEU A 14 10.20 -2.55 -11.18
CA LEU A 14 10.22 -3.34 -9.96
C LEU A 14 9.36 -4.60 -10.08
N ASP A 15 9.84 -5.69 -9.49
CA ASP A 15 9.07 -6.93 -9.36
C ASP A 15 8.20 -6.93 -8.09
N LEU A 16 8.62 -6.20 -7.05
CA LEU A 16 7.94 -6.13 -5.75
C LEU A 16 8.11 -4.76 -5.10
N VAL A 17 7.01 -4.15 -4.67
CA VAL A 17 6.98 -2.99 -3.77
C VAL A 17 6.41 -3.43 -2.42
N ILE A 18 7.01 -3.01 -1.32
CA ILE A 18 6.49 -3.27 0.03
C ILE A 18 6.45 -1.95 0.79
N SER A 19 5.29 -1.63 1.37
CA SER A 19 5.13 -0.50 2.28
C SER A 19 4.57 -0.95 3.63
N ASP A 20 5.45 -0.93 4.64
CA ASP A 20 5.12 -1.07 6.07
C ASP A 20 5.13 0.30 6.77
N MET A 21 4.84 1.37 6.03
CA MET A 21 4.81 2.72 6.59
C MET A 21 3.65 2.86 7.59
N ALA A 22 3.93 3.43 8.74
CA ALA A 22 2.94 3.79 9.74
C ALA A 22 3.15 5.25 10.15
N PRO A 23 2.08 6.04 10.30
CA PRO A 23 2.21 7.41 10.75
C PRO A 23 2.60 7.47 12.23
N ASN A 24 3.19 8.59 12.64
CA ASN A 24 3.35 8.89 14.06
C ASN A 24 1.97 8.94 14.71
N MET A 25 1.73 8.02 15.64
CA MET A 25 0.46 7.90 16.35
C MET A 25 0.26 9.10 17.27
N SER A 26 -0.75 9.91 16.97
CA SER A 26 -1.21 11.01 17.82
C SER A 26 -2.08 10.52 18.97
N GLY A 27 -2.62 9.29 18.88
CA GLY A 27 -3.61 8.75 19.80
C GLY A 27 -5.05 9.11 19.43
N MET A 28 -5.24 9.99 18.42
CA MET A 28 -6.54 10.31 17.86
C MET A 28 -6.77 9.45 16.62
N SER A 29 -7.64 8.44 16.76
CA SER A 29 -7.88 7.43 15.73
C SER A 29 -8.21 8.00 14.36
N ALA A 30 -9.04 9.05 14.28
CA ALA A 30 -9.40 9.68 13.02
C ALA A 30 -8.20 10.32 12.30
N ILE A 31 -7.33 11.02 13.04
CA ILE A 31 -6.14 11.67 12.49
C ILE A 31 -5.12 10.61 12.07
N ASP A 32 -4.92 9.60 12.92
CA ASP A 32 -3.98 8.51 12.66
C ASP A 32 -4.41 7.68 11.43
N GLN A 33 -5.72 7.46 11.25
CA GLN A 33 -6.26 6.82 10.06
C GLN A 33 -6.01 7.66 8.80
N ALA A 34 -6.38 8.94 8.80
CA ALA A 34 -6.19 9.82 7.65
C ALA A 34 -4.71 9.91 7.23
N ARG A 35 -3.80 10.04 8.19
CA ARG A 35 -2.35 10.06 7.93
C ARG A 35 -1.85 8.72 7.38
N SER A 36 -2.36 7.60 7.88
CA SER A 36 -1.98 6.29 7.36
C SER A 36 -2.50 6.08 5.95
N PHE A 37 -3.71 6.54 5.63
CA PHE A 37 -4.27 6.42 4.29
C PHE A 37 -3.47 7.22 3.28
N LEU A 38 -3.06 8.46 3.62
CA LEU A 38 -2.17 9.25 2.78
C LEU A 38 -0.86 8.51 2.44
N LEU A 39 -0.27 7.81 3.42
CA LEU A 39 0.93 6.98 3.18
C LEU A 39 0.64 5.78 2.25
N CYS A 40 -0.54 5.17 2.37
CA CYS A 40 -0.96 4.06 1.53
C CYS A 40 -1.25 4.50 0.09
N GLU A 41 -1.81 5.70 -0.10
CA GLU A 41 -2.06 6.31 -1.41
C GLU A 41 -0.74 6.62 -2.11
N LEU A 42 0.20 7.28 -1.44
CA LEU A 42 1.53 7.56 -2.00
C LEU A 42 2.27 6.27 -2.38
N ALA A 43 2.15 5.21 -1.58
CA ALA A 43 2.75 3.92 -1.91
C ALA A 43 2.08 3.25 -3.11
N LEU A 44 0.77 3.42 -3.28
CA LEU A 44 0.01 2.91 -4.43
C LEU A 44 0.38 3.64 -5.72
N GLU A 45 0.50 4.97 -5.67
CA GLU A 45 0.99 5.77 -6.81
C GLU A 45 2.40 5.35 -7.22
N PHE A 46 3.31 5.20 -6.25
CA PHE A 46 4.65 4.72 -6.52
C PHE A 46 4.65 3.32 -7.17
N ALA A 47 3.84 2.40 -6.64
CA ALA A 47 3.74 1.05 -7.18
C ALA A 47 3.18 1.03 -8.60
N ARG A 48 2.17 1.86 -8.89
CA ARG A 48 1.61 2.01 -10.24
C ARG A 48 2.68 2.42 -11.24
N ASP A 49 3.48 3.42 -10.89
CA ASP A 49 4.41 4.05 -11.84
C ASP A 49 5.73 3.25 -12.01
N HIS A 50 6.06 2.36 -11.08
CA HIS A 50 7.36 1.68 -11.04
C HIS A 50 7.29 0.16 -11.13
N LEU A 51 6.13 -0.47 -10.94
CA LEU A 51 6.02 -1.93 -11.08
C LEU A 51 6.04 -2.34 -12.55
N LYS A 52 6.67 -3.49 -12.80
CA LYS A 52 6.52 -4.22 -14.06
C LYS A 52 5.10 -4.77 -14.18
N PRO A 53 4.63 -5.03 -15.41
CA PRO A 53 3.54 -5.98 -15.62
C PRO A 53 3.84 -7.31 -14.91
N GLY A 54 2.85 -7.83 -14.19
CA GLY A 54 2.96 -9.00 -13.31
C GLY A 54 3.61 -8.77 -11.94
N GLY A 55 4.03 -7.55 -11.62
CA GLY A 55 4.65 -7.21 -10.34
C GLY A 55 3.73 -7.40 -9.13
N HIS A 56 4.30 -7.28 -7.95
CA HIS A 56 3.58 -7.44 -6.69
C HIS A 56 3.69 -6.17 -5.84
N PHE A 57 2.62 -5.81 -5.15
CA PHE A 57 2.71 -4.79 -4.11
C PHE A 57 2.07 -5.33 -2.82
N LEU A 58 2.62 -4.89 -1.70
CA LEU A 58 2.24 -5.30 -0.36
C LEU A 58 2.19 -4.05 0.49
N VAL A 59 1.02 -3.75 1.07
CA VAL A 59 0.83 -2.57 1.91
C VAL A 59 0.12 -2.91 3.19
N LYS A 60 0.54 -2.24 4.25
CA LYS A 60 -0.13 -2.26 5.53
C LYS A 60 -1.18 -1.16 5.59
N VAL A 61 -2.43 -1.53 5.82
CA VAL A 61 -3.56 -0.60 5.93
C VAL A 61 -4.27 -0.81 7.25
N PHE A 62 -4.67 0.28 7.89
CA PHE A 62 -5.57 0.23 9.04
C PHE A 62 -7.01 0.18 8.57
N GLN A 63 -7.83 -0.66 9.20
CA GLN A 63 -9.25 -0.70 8.88
C GLN A 63 -9.94 0.55 9.45
N GLY A 64 -10.34 1.46 8.56
CA GLY A 64 -11.04 2.70 8.87
C GLY A 64 -12.10 3.04 7.81
N SER A 65 -12.60 4.27 7.84
CA SER A 65 -13.56 4.82 6.87
C SER A 65 -13.09 4.68 5.43
N ASP A 66 -11.82 4.95 5.19
CA ASP A 66 -11.25 5.07 3.84
C ASP A 66 -10.76 3.73 3.28
N PHE A 67 -10.95 2.64 4.02
CA PHE A 67 -10.52 1.30 3.61
C PHE A 67 -11.26 0.80 2.35
N GLN A 68 -12.57 1.03 2.27
CA GLN A 68 -13.36 0.58 1.11
C GLN A 68 -13.03 1.36 -0.17
N PRO A 69 -12.95 2.71 -0.14
CA PRO A 69 -12.45 3.49 -1.28
C PRO A 69 -11.05 3.04 -1.74
N TYR A 70 -10.12 2.85 -0.80
CA TYR A 70 -8.76 2.40 -1.13
C TYR A 70 -8.74 1.02 -1.78
N LEU A 71 -9.49 0.06 -1.22
CA LEU A 71 -9.61 -1.29 -1.78
C LEU A 71 -10.21 -1.28 -3.19
N LYS A 72 -11.12 -0.34 -3.48
CA LYS A 72 -11.67 -0.14 -4.82
C LYS A 72 -10.60 0.36 -5.79
N ALA A 73 -9.86 1.41 -5.42
CA ALA A 73 -8.76 1.93 -6.24
C ALA A 73 -7.70 0.86 -6.53
N MET A 74 -7.37 0.00 -5.56
CA MET A 74 -6.46 -1.11 -5.77
C MET A 74 -6.99 -2.13 -6.80
N ARG A 75 -8.29 -2.44 -6.77
CA ARG A 75 -8.91 -3.38 -7.72
C ARG A 75 -9.03 -2.81 -9.13
N GLU A 76 -8.96 -1.50 -9.28
CA GLU A 76 -8.89 -0.84 -10.58
C GLU A 76 -7.48 -0.92 -11.19
N LEU A 77 -6.45 -1.07 -10.35
CA LEU A 77 -5.04 -1.08 -10.77
C LEU A 77 -4.44 -2.50 -10.88
N PHE A 78 -4.95 -3.47 -10.11
CA PHE A 78 -4.42 -4.83 -10.02
C PHE A 78 -5.48 -5.90 -10.30
N ASP A 79 -5.07 -6.99 -10.93
CA ASP A 79 -5.94 -8.12 -11.29
C ASP A 79 -6.57 -8.83 -10.07
N GLU A 80 -5.79 -9.03 -9.00
CA GLU A 80 -6.25 -9.69 -7.78
C GLU A 80 -5.82 -8.90 -6.54
N VAL A 81 -6.78 -8.60 -5.65
CA VAL A 81 -6.50 -7.91 -4.38
C VAL A 81 -6.91 -8.78 -3.21
N VAL A 82 -5.94 -9.19 -2.39
CA VAL A 82 -6.16 -10.09 -1.26
C VAL A 82 -5.91 -9.38 0.06
N THR A 83 -6.91 -9.38 0.93
CA THR A 83 -6.74 -8.87 2.29
C THR A 83 -6.38 -10.01 3.25
N ARG A 84 -5.29 -9.86 4.00
CA ARG A 84 -4.86 -10.81 5.03
C ARG A 84 -4.74 -10.11 6.38
N LYS A 85 -5.30 -10.72 7.42
CA LYS A 85 -5.03 -10.32 8.80
C LYS A 85 -3.87 -11.17 9.33
N PRO A 86 -2.79 -10.59 9.87
CA PRO A 86 -1.70 -11.36 10.44
C PRO A 86 -2.22 -12.22 11.62
N ARG A 87 -1.63 -13.42 11.80
CA ARG A 87 -2.04 -14.39 12.83
C ARG A 87 -1.80 -13.91 14.26
N HIS A 88 -1.03 -12.83 14.43
CA HIS A 88 -0.76 -12.21 15.72
C HIS A 88 -1.80 -11.13 16.05
N ARG A 89 -2.18 -11.05 17.32
CA ARG A 89 -3.17 -10.08 17.81
C ARG A 89 -2.54 -8.69 17.91
N ALA A 90 -2.65 -7.88 16.87
CA ALA A 90 -2.40 -6.44 16.98
C ALA A 90 -3.57 -5.78 17.74
N THR A 91 -3.26 -4.88 18.68
CA THR A 91 -4.24 -4.12 19.49
C THR A 91 -5.11 -3.20 18.62
N VAL A 92 -4.59 -2.79 17.47
CA VAL A 92 -5.29 -2.03 16.43
C VAL A 92 -5.67 -2.95 15.26
N PRO A 93 -6.81 -2.74 14.59
CA PRO A 93 -7.24 -3.55 13.45
C PRO A 93 -6.36 -3.24 12.22
N VAL A 94 -5.14 -3.76 12.23
CA VAL A 94 -4.22 -3.72 11.09
C VAL A 94 -4.54 -4.88 10.17
N LYS A 95 -4.67 -4.59 8.87
CA LYS A 95 -4.71 -5.60 7.83
C LYS A 95 -3.53 -5.38 6.90
N SER A 96 -2.87 -6.46 6.54
CA SER A 96 -1.92 -6.45 5.44
C SER A 96 -2.72 -6.78 4.19
N ILE A 97 -2.77 -5.87 3.24
CA ILE A 97 -3.29 -6.19 1.91
C ILE A 97 -2.09 -6.70 1.14
N CYS A 98 -2.16 -7.93 0.64
CA CYS A 98 -1.12 -8.56 -0.18
C CYS A 98 -1.74 -8.82 -1.55
N TRP A 99 -1.02 -8.59 -2.63
CA TRP A 99 -1.57 -8.86 -3.94
C TRP A 99 -0.57 -9.42 -4.92
N GLN A 100 -1.15 -10.15 -5.86
CA GLN A 100 -0.51 -10.74 -7.01
C GLN A 100 -1.31 -10.30 -8.22
N GLY A 101 -0.71 -9.57 -9.15
CA GLY A 101 -1.43 -9.17 -10.34
C GLY A 101 -0.71 -8.07 -11.06
N SER A 102 -0.80 -8.09 -12.39
CA SER A 102 -0.14 -7.12 -13.23
C SER A 102 -0.67 -5.73 -12.92
N ALA A 103 0.22 -4.74 -12.81
CA ALA A 103 -0.20 -3.36 -13.02
C ALA A 103 -0.84 -3.32 -14.41
N LEU A 104 -2.13 -2.99 -14.47
CA LEU A 104 -2.81 -2.79 -15.74
C LEU A 104 -2.33 -1.47 -16.30
N THR A 105 -1.36 -1.58 -17.21
CA THR A 105 -0.73 -0.51 -18.03
C THR A 105 0.44 0.21 -17.39
#